data_AF-A0A6M2DXZ9-F1
#
_entry.id   AF-A0A6M2DXZ9-F1
#
_cell.length_a   1.000
_cell.length_b   1.000
_cell.length_c   1.000
_cell.angle_alpha   90.00
_cell.angle_beta   90.00
_cell.angle_gamma   90.00
#
_symmetry.space_group_name_H-M   'P 1'
#
loop_
_entity.id
_entity.type
_entity.pdbx_description
1 polymer ?
#
loop_
_entity_poly.entity_id
_entity_poly.type
_entity_poly.pdbx_seq_one_letter_code
_entity_poly.pdbx_strand_id
1 'polypeptide(L)'
;MLWAESSHHNMLRCAIVSTLVRIIKAFTAVPQNLYGFVVPVIMICTDLSQDSHIYLIEDGLDLWLTVLENSIDVSSGLLELCKSLQPVLESSSETMRMTIFIIQAYVVLAPDIFLQTYGHDIMNKLASLITDLRFEGIIIIMRLLDLCFQTIHQNAIVYIKPFLPFIIDGICDNDSSPQTISLYLTVISRTLLSHPECISEVLSTMITSNKSSLFGSSQEMALGLILDKWLDCMPSITQPERRKLLSLALCSLITAKSDIILDRICGLLLNVSETLNDIMKEDDDGAAIDSLVLTPNSSPTSFDDGEYETEHDRRKKRLCHTDSVHTVVLKDYLQTQIATLQTQVGLAGFQSILENVDSDIIKNLKDYINL
;
A
#
# COMPACT_ATOMS: atom_id res chain seq x y z
N MET A 1 -33.84 20.41 -19.35
CA MET A 1 -32.86 19.31 -19.21
C MET A 1 -33.25 18.54 -17.96
N LEU A 2 -33.46 17.22 -18.06
CA LEU A 2 -34.12 16.41 -17.02
C LEU A 2 -33.55 16.62 -15.60
N TRP A 3 -32.24 16.79 -15.46
CA TRP A 3 -31.58 17.11 -14.19
C TRP A 3 -32.11 18.41 -13.53
N ALA A 4 -32.22 19.49 -14.30
CA ALA A 4 -32.71 20.77 -13.80
C ALA A 4 -34.19 20.71 -13.41
N GLU A 5 -35.01 19.98 -14.18
CA GLU A 5 -36.44 19.80 -13.92
C GLU A 5 -36.71 18.90 -12.71
N SER A 6 -35.76 18.03 -12.35
CA SER A 6 -35.85 17.12 -11.21
C SER A 6 -35.47 17.75 -9.85
N SER A 7 -35.37 19.08 -9.75
CA SER A 7 -34.85 19.77 -8.56
C SER A 7 -35.55 19.44 -7.25
N HIS A 8 -36.85 19.14 -7.32
CA HIS A 8 -37.69 18.79 -6.17
C HIS A 8 -37.93 17.28 -6.05
N HIS A 9 -37.28 16.46 -6.89
CA HIS A 9 -37.51 15.02 -7.01
C HIS A 9 -36.21 14.24 -6.78
N ASN A 10 -35.79 14.11 -5.52
CA ASN A 10 -34.52 13.45 -5.16
C ASN A 10 -34.42 12.00 -5.65
N MET A 11 -35.50 11.22 -5.61
CA MET A 11 -35.50 9.85 -6.16
C MET A 11 -35.26 9.80 -7.68
N LEU A 12 -35.78 10.79 -8.42
CA LEU A 12 -35.51 10.91 -9.85
C LEU A 12 -34.05 11.30 -10.09
N ARG A 13 -33.49 12.17 -9.24
CA ARG A 13 -32.05 12.51 -9.27
C ARG A 13 -31.17 11.30 -9.01
N CYS A 14 -31.47 10.46 -8.03
CA CYS A 14 -30.76 9.17 -7.82
C CYS A 14 -30.76 8.35 -9.11
N ALA A 15 -31.94 8.13 -9.72
CA ALA A 15 -32.05 7.37 -10.97
C ALA A 15 -31.23 7.98 -12.13
N ILE A 16 -31.19 9.32 -12.23
CA ILE A 16 -30.34 10.01 -13.22
C ILE A 16 -28.86 9.72 -12.94
N VAL A 17 -28.41 9.86 -11.69
CA VAL A 17 -27.01 9.63 -11.30
C VAL A 17 -26.59 8.17 -11.55
N SER A 18 -27.39 7.19 -11.13
CA SER A 18 -27.09 5.78 -11.40
C SER A 18 -27.11 5.46 -12.90
N THR A 19 -27.93 6.17 -13.70
CA THR A 19 -27.90 6.04 -15.16
C THR A 19 -26.61 6.62 -15.75
N LEU A 20 -26.13 7.75 -15.22
CA LEU A 20 -24.84 8.33 -15.64
C LEU A 20 -23.67 7.40 -15.33
N VAL A 21 -23.66 6.75 -14.17
CA VAL A 21 -22.66 5.71 -13.83
C VAL A 21 -22.60 4.65 -14.94
N ARG A 22 -23.76 4.09 -15.32
CA ARG A 22 -23.83 3.05 -16.36
C ARG A 22 -23.38 3.56 -17.73
N ILE A 23 -23.77 4.78 -18.09
CA ILE A 23 -23.35 5.42 -19.34
C ILE A 23 -21.83 5.59 -19.38
N ILE A 24 -21.23 6.03 -18.27
CA ILE A 24 -19.79 6.26 -18.19
C ILE A 24 -19.02 4.94 -18.26
N LYS A 25 -19.47 3.90 -17.55
CA LYS A 25 -18.87 2.55 -17.64
C LYS A 25 -18.98 1.95 -19.04
N ALA A 26 -19.97 2.36 -19.84
CA ALA A 26 -20.11 1.91 -21.23
C ALA A 26 -19.15 2.63 -22.20
N PHE A 27 -18.52 3.74 -21.79
CA PHE A 27 -17.52 4.43 -22.60
C PHE A 27 -16.12 3.95 -22.30
N THR A 28 -15.32 3.67 -23.34
CA THR A 28 -13.88 3.39 -23.21
C THR A 28 -13.12 4.45 -22.44
N ALA A 29 -13.53 5.72 -22.59
CA ALA A 29 -13.03 6.85 -21.82
C ALA A 29 -14.10 7.94 -21.72
N VAL A 30 -14.11 8.72 -20.63
CA VAL A 30 -15.08 9.80 -20.45
C VAL A 30 -14.94 10.86 -21.56
N PRO A 31 -16.00 11.15 -22.34
CA PRO A 31 -15.95 12.20 -23.36
C PRO A 31 -15.73 13.59 -22.74
N GLN A 32 -14.86 14.41 -23.35
CA GLN A 32 -14.50 15.73 -22.82
C GLN A 32 -15.68 16.68 -22.61
N ASN A 33 -16.69 16.63 -23.50
CA ASN A 33 -17.91 17.42 -23.38
C ASN A 33 -18.83 16.98 -22.24
N LEU A 34 -18.65 15.78 -21.69
CA LEU A 34 -19.48 15.25 -20.61
C LEU A 34 -19.08 15.82 -19.24
N TYR A 35 -17.81 16.22 -19.05
CA TYR A 35 -17.35 16.82 -17.78
C TYR A 35 -18.13 18.08 -17.41
N GLY A 36 -18.52 18.90 -18.40
CA GLY A 36 -19.30 20.12 -18.17
C GLY A 36 -20.69 19.86 -17.58
N PHE A 37 -21.21 18.63 -17.67
CA PHE A 37 -22.45 18.22 -17.03
C PHE A 37 -22.20 17.39 -15.76
N VAL A 38 -21.29 16.42 -15.82
CA VAL A 38 -21.08 15.46 -14.71
C VAL A 38 -20.43 16.11 -13.49
N VAL A 39 -19.47 17.02 -13.68
CA VAL A 39 -18.81 17.70 -12.54
C VAL A 39 -19.82 18.51 -11.72
N PRO A 40 -20.68 19.38 -12.29
CA PRO A 40 -21.72 20.06 -11.52
C PRO A 40 -22.72 19.11 -10.84
N VAL A 41 -23.05 17.98 -11.46
CA VAL A 41 -23.92 16.96 -10.84
C VAL A 41 -23.26 16.39 -9.58
N ILE A 42 -21.99 15.99 -9.66
CA ILE A 42 -21.24 15.48 -8.51
C ILE A 42 -21.16 16.54 -7.41
N MET A 43 -20.83 17.79 -7.75
CA MET A 43 -20.78 18.89 -6.79
C MET A 43 -22.07 19.00 -5.97
N ILE A 44 -23.23 18.97 -6.63
CA ILE A 44 -24.55 19.04 -5.98
C ILE A 44 -24.80 17.81 -5.11
N CYS A 45 -24.44 16.61 -5.57
CA CYS A 45 -24.62 15.38 -4.79
C CYS A 45 -23.76 15.37 -3.51
N THR A 46 -22.56 15.95 -3.57
CA THR A 46 -21.60 15.97 -2.45
C THR A 46 -21.66 17.24 -1.59
N ASP A 47 -22.61 18.15 -1.84
CA ASP A 47 -22.77 19.37 -1.06
C ASP A 47 -23.56 19.09 0.23
N LEU A 48 -22.83 18.94 1.34
CA LEU A 48 -23.40 18.70 2.67
C LEU A 48 -24.27 19.84 3.20
N SER A 49 -24.26 21.02 2.56
CA SER A 49 -25.13 22.14 2.95
C SER A 49 -26.55 22.02 2.41
N GLN A 50 -26.80 21.13 1.45
CA GLN A 50 -28.10 20.93 0.82
C GLN A 50 -28.82 19.73 1.43
N ASP A 51 -30.11 19.84 1.77
CA ASP A 51 -30.90 18.72 2.30
C ASP A 51 -30.93 17.49 1.37
N SER A 52 -30.67 17.68 0.08
CA SER A 52 -30.62 16.60 -0.90
C SER A 52 -29.44 15.64 -0.71
N HIS A 53 -28.38 16.02 0.02
CA HIS A 53 -27.19 15.17 0.20
C HIS A 53 -27.55 13.82 0.84
N ILE A 54 -28.55 13.79 1.74
CA ILE A 54 -29.02 12.57 2.43
C ILE A 54 -29.42 11.47 1.44
N TYR A 55 -29.91 11.86 0.26
CA TYR A 55 -30.35 10.93 -0.78
C TYR A 55 -29.30 10.70 -1.86
N LEU A 56 -28.45 11.70 -2.12
CA LEU A 56 -27.63 11.74 -3.34
C LEU A 56 -26.16 11.45 -3.10
N ILE A 57 -25.68 11.51 -1.86
CA ILE A 57 -24.24 11.49 -1.61
C ILE A 57 -23.58 10.17 -2.02
N GLU A 58 -24.18 9.02 -1.70
CA GLU A 58 -23.63 7.72 -2.06
C GLU A 58 -23.62 7.52 -3.59
N ASP A 59 -24.76 7.77 -4.26
CA ASP A 59 -24.84 7.73 -5.73
C ASP A 59 -23.85 8.71 -6.38
N GLY A 60 -23.68 9.90 -5.79
CA GLY A 60 -22.75 10.92 -6.25
C GLY A 60 -21.28 10.52 -6.12
N LEU A 61 -20.92 9.85 -5.02
CA LEU A 61 -19.58 9.31 -4.81
C LEU A 61 -19.29 8.14 -5.76
N ASP A 62 -20.27 7.28 -6.04
CA ASP A 62 -20.12 6.21 -7.04
C ASP A 62 -19.93 6.78 -8.45
N LEU A 63 -20.71 7.82 -8.81
CA LEU A 63 -20.51 8.56 -10.06
C LEU A 63 -19.13 9.19 -10.14
N TRP A 64 -18.67 9.82 -9.06
CA TRP A 64 -17.35 10.44 -9.00
C TRP A 64 -16.23 9.42 -9.20
N LEU A 65 -16.26 8.31 -8.45
CA LEU A 65 -15.27 7.24 -8.59
C LEU A 65 -15.27 6.70 -10.03
N THR A 66 -16.46 6.40 -10.57
CA THR A 66 -16.63 5.89 -11.94
C THR A 66 -16.04 6.84 -12.99
N VAL A 67 -16.20 8.16 -12.81
CA VAL A 67 -15.60 9.17 -13.70
C VAL A 67 -14.07 9.10 -13.63
N LEU A 68 -13.48 9.05 -12.45
CA LEU A 68 -12.02 9.00 -12.29
C LEU A 68 -11.43 7.72 -12.88
N GLU A 69 -12.13 6.59 -12.68
CA GLU A 69 -11.70 5.28 -13.18
C GLU A 69 -11.64 5.23 -14.71
N ASN A 70 -12.53 5.97 -15.39
CA ASN A 70 -12.64 6.01 -16.84
C ASN A 70 -12.04 7.28 -17.48
N SER A 71 -11.46 8.19 -16.70
CA SER A 71 -10.84 9.42 -17.22
C SER A 71 -9.45 9.13 -17.77
N ILE A 72 -9.06 9.68 -18.91
CA ILE A 72 -7.67 9.53 -19.40
C ILE A 72 -6.73 10.43 -18.59
N ASP A 73 -7.15 11.69 -18.37
CA ASP A 73 -6.40 12.72 -17.68
C ASP A 73 -7.29 13.44 -16.65
N VAL A 74 -6.68 14.12 -15.68
CA VAL A 74 -7.40 14.94 -14.71
C VAL A 74 -7.76 16.31 -15.31
N SER A 75 -9.02 16.72 -15.17
CA SER A 75 -9.48 18.07 -15.55
C SER A 75 -9.51 19.02 -14.35
N SER A 76 -9.51 20.34 -14.60
CA SER A 76 -9.61 21.34 -13.52
C SER A 76 -10.89 21.18 -12.71
N GLY A 77 -12.01 20.87 -13.37
CA GLY A 77 -13.28 20.60 -12.70
C GLY A 77 -13.22 19.39 -11.77
N LEU A 78 -12.51 18.32 -12.17
CA LEU A 78 -12.28 17.18 -11.27
C LEU A 78 -11.39 17.55 -10.08
N LEU A 79 -10.38 18.40 -10.24
CA LEU A 79 -9.58 18.87 -9.12
C LEU A 79 -10.39 19.75 -8.15
N GLU A 80 -11.32 20.56 -8.67
CA GLU A 80 -12.19 21.40 -7.82
C GLU A 80 -13.08 20.57 -6.89
N LEU A 81 -13.52 19.39 -7.32
CA LEU A 81 -14.30 18.46 -6.48
C LEU A 81 -13.54 18.04 -5.21
N CYS A 82 -12.20 18.02 -5.24
CA CYS A 82 -11.37 17.60 -4.11
C CYS A 82 -11.62 18.43 -2.84
N LYS A 83 -12.13 19.67 -2.97
CA LYS A 83 -12.52 20.53 -1.83
C LYS A 83 -13.61 19.89 -0.96
N SER A 84 -14.43 19.02 -1.54
CA SER A 84 -15.50 18.30 -0.83
C SER A 84 -15.03 17.01 -0.15
N LEU A 85 -13.79 16.54 -0.39
CA LEU A 85 -13.32 15.26 0.16
C LEU A 85 -13.31 15.23 1.68
N GLN A 86 -12.75 16.25 2.32
CA GLN A 86 -12.60 16.26 3.77
C GLN A 86 -13.94 16.34 4.52
N PRO A 87 -14.89 17.23 4.15
CA PRO A 87 -16.21 17.22 4.77
C PRO A 87 -16.94 15.88 4.60
N VAL A 88 -16.88 15.27 3.41
CA VAL A 88 -17.57 14.02 3.12
C VAL A 88 -16.95 12.83 3.86
N LEU A 89 -15.62 12.83 4.04
CA LEU A 89 -14.90 11.80 4.79
C LEU A 89 -15.42 11.64 6.23
N GLU A 90 -15.92 12.71 6.83
CA GLU A 90 -16.38 12.75 8.23
C GLU A 90 -17.89 12.46 8.39
N SER A 91 -18.62 12.25 7.30
CA SER A 91 -20.08 12.15 7.33
C SER A 91 -20.58 10.82 7.89
N SER A 92 -20.10 9.69 7.35
CA SER A 92 -20.48 8.34 7.76
C SER A 92 -19.37 7.34 7.44
N SER A 93 -19.41 6.13 8.03
CA SER A 93 -18.43 5.08 7.71
C SER A 93 -18.45 4.66 6.23
N GLU A 94 -19.63 4.68 5.61
CA GLU A 94 -19.81 4.30 4.22
C GLU A 94 -19.29 5.39 3.27
N THR A 95 -19.62 6.65 3.54
CA THR A 95 -19.09 7.78 2.77
C THR A 95 -17.58 7.91 2.94
N MET A 96 -17.04 7.64 4.13
CA MET A 96 -15.59 7.55 4.36
C MET A 96 -14.95 6.50 3.46
N ARG A 97 -15.52 5.28 3.45
CA ARG A 97 -15.04 4.16 2.63
C ARG A 97 -14.98 4.53 1.14
N MET A 98 -16.07 5.08 0.60
CA MET A 98 -16.15 5.52 -0.79
C MET A 98 -15.19 6.68 -1.09
N THR A 99 -15.06 7.63 -0.16
CA THR A 99 -14.13 8.77 -0.28
C THR A 99 -12.68 8.31 -0.34
N ILE A 100 -12.28 7.30 0.45
CA ILE A 100 -10.92 6.77 0.37
C ILE A 100 -10.68 6.07 -0.98
N PHE A 101 -11.67 5.40 -1.58
CA PHE A 101 -11.53 4.87 -2.94
C PHE A 101 -11.39 5.98 -3.99
N ILE A 102 -12.11 7.09 -3.85
CA ILE A 102 -11.94 8.27 -4.69
C ILE A 102 -10.53 8.85 -4.53
N ILE A 103 -10.03 8.96 -3.29
CA ILE A 103 -8.65 9.40 -3.02
C ILE A 103 -7.64 8.48 -3.70
N GLN A 104 -7.80 7.15 -3.61
CA GLN A 104 -6.94 6.20 -4.31
C GLN A 104 -6.98 6.39 -5.83
N ALA A 105 -8.16 6.67 -6.40
CA ALA A 105 -8.31 6.96 -7.83
C ALA A 105 -7.55 8.23 -8.23
N TYR A 106 -7.58 9.29 -7.42
CA TYR A 106 -6.78 10.50 -7.67
C TYR A 106 -5.27 10.26 -7.53
N VAL A 107 -4.85 9.51 -6.51
CA VAL A 107 -3.42 9.17 -6.30
C VAL A 107 -2.86 8.41 -7.52
N VAL A 108 -3.68 7.59 -8.20
CA VAL A 108 -3.29 6.91 -9.44
C VAL A 108 -3.40 7.80 -10.67
N LEU A 109 -4.44 8.65 -10.75
CA LEU A 109 -4.71 9.46 -11.94
C LEU A 109 -3.75 10.67 -12.07
N ALA A 110 -3.48 11.37 -10.97
CA ALA A 110 -2.68 12.59 -10.95
C ALA A 110 -1.95 12.76 -9.61
N PRO A 111 -1.02 11.85 -9.26
CA PRO A 111 -0.40 11.78 -7.94
C PRO A 111 0.20 13.11 -7.48
N ASP A 112 1.04 13.72 -8.32
CA ASP A 112 1.79 14.92 -7.95
C ASP A 112 0.87 16.10 -7.66
N ILE A 113 -0.03 16.43 -8.58
CA ILE A 113 -0.93 17.58 -8.46
C ILE A 113 -1.87 17.38 -7.27
N PHE A 114 -2.43 16.18 -7.13
CA PHE A 114 -3.37 15.87 -6.06
C PHE A 114 -2.72 15.92 -4.68
N LEU A 115 -1.61 15.20 -4.48
CA LEU A 115 -0.97 15.08 -3.16
C LEU A 115 -0.31 16.40 -2.73
N GLN A 116 0.27 17.17 -3.66
CA GLN A 116 0.83 18.48 -3.32
C GLN A 116 -0.25 19.48 -2.91
N THR A 117 -1.44 19.42 -3.52
CA THR A 117 -2.51 20.40 -3.27
C THR A 117 -3.40 20.01 -2.07
N TYR A 118 -3.74 18.73 -1.93
CA TYR A 118 -4.74 18.25 -0.97
C TYR A 118 -4.21 17.17 -0.02
N GLY A 119 -3.05 16.58 -0.32
CA GLY A 119 -2.55 15.39 0.38
C GLY A 119 -2.27 15.63 1.86
N HIS A 120 -1.70 16.76 2.24
CA HIS A 120 -1.38 17.03 3.66
C HIS A 120 -2.63 17.05 4.54
N ASP A 121 -3.65 17.81 4.16
CA ASP A 121 -4.85 17.96 4.97
C ASP A 121 -5.64 16.64 5.06
N ILE A 122 -5.78 15.94 3.94
CA ILE A 122 -6.47 14.65 3.87
C ILE A 122 -5.74 13.59 4.71
N MET A 123 -4.43 13.46 4.54
CA MET A 123 -3.64 12.41 5.21
C MET A 123 -3.54 12.68 6.72
N ASN A 124 -3.40 13.95 7.13
CA ASN A 124 -3.46 14.31 8.55
C ASN A 124 -4.83 14.00 9.15
N LYS A 125 -5.93 14.26 8.41
CA LYS A 125 -7.26 13.90 8.88
C LYS A 125 -7.42 12.39 9.03
N LEU A 126 -7.01 11.60 8.03
CA LEU A 126 -7.03 10.14 8.10
C LEU A 126 -6.18 9.61 9.27
N ALA A 127 -5.00 10.19 9.52
CA ALA A 127 -4.16 9.83 10.65
C ALA A 127 -4.83 10.12 12.00
N SER A 128 -5.63 11.19 12.09
CA SER A 128 -6.40 11.49 13.30
C SER A 128 -7.58 10.53 13.52
N LEU A 129 -8.14 9.95 12.46
CA LEU A 129 -9.30 9.06 12.54
C LEU A 129 -8.88 7.59 12.79
N ILE A 130 -7.68 7.20 12.38
CA ILE A 130 -7.27 5.78 12.32
C ILE A 130 -7.38 5.03 13.64
N THR A 131 -7.19 5.72 14.77
CA THR A 131 -7.24 5.12 16.11
C THR A 131 -8.63 4.62 16.51
N ASP A 132 -9.68 5.20 15.92
CA ASP A 132 -11.07 4.88 16.24
C ASP A 132 -11.74 3.98 15.18
N LEU A 133 -10.97 3.55 14.17
CA LEU A 133 -11.51 2.76 13.06
C LEU A 133 -11.63 1.28 13.39
N ARG A 134 -12.66 0.67 12.80
CA ARG A 134 -12.77 -0.78 12.68
C ARG A 134 -11.73 -1.30 11.69
N PHE A 135 -11.49 -2.61 11.77
CA PHE A 135 -10.55 -3.34 10.94
C PHE A 135 -10.68 -3.05 9.43
N GLU A 136 -11.90 -2.97 8.90
CA GLU A 136 -12.15 -2.67 7.48
C GLU A 136 -11.60 -1.29 7.07
N GLY A 137 -11.78 -0.28 7.92
CA GLY A 137 -11.23 1.06 7.69
C GLY A 137 -9.71 1.09 7.73
N ILE A 138 -9.10 0.36 8.68
CA ILE A 138 -7.66 0.21 8.78
C ILE A 138 -7.09 -0.42 7.49
N ILE A 139 -7.70 -1.50 6.99
CA ILE A 139 -7.26 -2.16 5.74
C ILE A 139 -7.23 -1.15 4.58
N ILE A 140 -8.30 -0.36 4.44
CA ILE A 140 -8.44 0.57 3.32
C ILE A 140 -7.42 1.70 3.42
N ILE A 141 -7.13 2.20 4.63
CA ILE A 141 -6.05 3.18 4.83
C ILE A 141 -4.70 2.55 4.53
N MET A 142 -4.39 1.36 5.05
CA MET A 142 -3.09 0.69 4.77
C MET A 142 -2.86 0.48 3.27
N ARG A 143 -3.91 0.14 2.51
CA ARG A 143 -3.83 0.03 1.05
C ARG A 143 -3.58 1.38 0.36
N LEU A 144 -4.19 2.46 0.86
CA LEU A 144 -3.89 3.81 0.39
C LEU A 144 -2.42 4.18 0.67
N LEU A 145 -1.91 3.85 1.85
CA LEU A 145 -0.52 4.13 2.22
C LEU A 145 0.47 3.41 1.30
N ASP A 146 0.24 2.12 1.03
CA ASP A 146 1.05 1.33 0.09
C ASP A 146 0.95 1.91 -1.34
N LEU A 147 -0.25 2.27 -1.79
CA LEU A 147 -0.44 2.89 -3.11
C LEU A 147 0.32 4.22 -3.27
N CYS A 148 0.43 5.03 -2.22
CA CYS A 148 1.27 6.24 -2.24
C CYS A 148 2.75 5.90 -2.48
N PHE A 149 3.29 4.85 -1.86
CA PHE A 149 4.66 4.39 -2.15
C PHE A 149 4.83 3.91 -3.60
N GLN A 150 3.81 3.25 -4.16
CA GLN A 150 3.87 2.77 -5.54
C GLN A 150 3.81 3.91 -6.56
N THR A 151 3.16 5.03 -6.22
CA THR A 151 2.90 6.14 -7.16
C THR A 151 3.94 7.26 -7.09
N ILE A 152 4.35 7.68 -5.90
CA ILE A 152 5.29 8.80 -5.70
C ILE A 152 6.60 8.38 -5.01
N HIS A 153 6.82 7.07 -4.85
CA HIS A 153 8.06 6.47 -4.37
C HIS A 153 8.58 7.13 -3.08
N GLN A 154 9.76 7.75 -3.14
CA GLN A 154 10.41 8.35 -1.99
C GLN A 154 9.59 9.50 -1.38
N ASN A 155 8.85 10.26 -2.19
CA ASN A 155 8.07 11.39 -1.69
C ASN A 155 6.88 10.95 -0.81
N ALA A 156 6.48 9.68 -0.86
CA ALA A 156 5.37 9.16 -0.06
C ALA A 156 5.61 9.34 1.44
N ILE A 157 6.85 9.25 1.91
CA ILE A 157 7.18 9.22 3.34
C ILE A 157 6.65 10.44 4.10
N VAL A 158 6.58 11.60 3.45
CA VAL A 158 6.05 12.84 4.02
C VAL A 158 4.60 12.67 4.50
N TYR A 159 3.80 11.88 3.78
CA TYR A 159 2.39 11.61 4.10
C TYR A 159 2.21 10.38 4.99
N ILE A 160 3.15 9.42 4.97
CA ILE A 160 3.06 8.16 5.72
C ILE A 160 3.56 8.32 7.15
N LYS A 161 4.56 9.17 7.40
CA LYS A 161 5.20 9.35 8.70
C LYS A 161 4.22 9.55 9.88
N PRO A 162 3.10 10.31 9.75
CA PRO A 162 2.09 10.44 10.81
C PRO A 162 1.42 9.12 11.23
N PHE A 163 1.37 8.11 10.36
CA PHE A 163 0.73 6.82 10.62
C PHE A 163 1.68 5.81 11.27
N LEU A 164 3.00 6.00 11.14
CA LEU A 164 4.00 5.04 11.62
C LEU A 164 3.88 4.71 13.11
N PRO A 165 3.59 5.65 14.03
CA PRO A 165 3.38 5.30 15.44
C PRO A 165 2.23 4.29 15.65
N PHE A 166 1.08 4.52 15.02
CA PHE A 166 -0.07 3.62 15.09
C PHE A 166 0.26 2.23 14.50
N ILE A 167 0.99 2.20 13.39
CA ILE A 167 1.40 0.97 12.70
C ILE A 167 2.37 0.16 13.58
N ILE A 168 3.36 0.82 14.19
CA ILE A 168 4.34 0.18 15.07
C ILE A 168 3.65 -0.39 16.32
N ASP A 169 2.80 0.40 16.98
CA ASP A 169 2.02 -0.10 18.12
C ASP A 169 1.13 -1.27 17.72
N GLY A 170 0.48 -1.18 16.56
CA GLY A 170 -0.36 -2.25 16.03
C GLY A 170 0.39 -3.55 15.71
N ILE A 171 1.68 -3.50 15.35
CA ILE A 171 2.52 -4.71 15.17
C ILE A 171 2.87 -5.32 16.53
N CYS A 172 3.22 -4.47 17.50
CA CYS A 172 3.62 -4.88 18.84
C CYS A 172 2.44 -5.37 19.69
N ASP A 173 1.21 -4.99 19.33
CA ASP A 173 0.00 -5.42 20.00
C ASP A 173 -0.26 -6.93 19.79
N ASN A 174 -0.60 -7.62 20.88
CA ASN A 174 -0.88 -9.05 20.85
C ASN A 174 -2.28 -9.36 20.32
N ASP A 175 -3.19 -8.40 20.33
CA ASP A 175 -4.58 -8.58 19.86
C ASP A 175 -4.74 -8.39 18.35
N SER A 176 -3.69 -7.91 17.67
CA SER A 176 -3.69 -7.73 16.22
C SER A 176 -3.70 -9.05 15.46
N SER A 177 -4.63 -9.18 14.52
CA SER A 177 -4.69 -10.36 13.65
C SER A 177 -3.48 -10.45 12.71
N PRO A 178 -3.04 -11.66 12.29
CA PRO A 178 -1.96 -11.82 11.30
C PRO A 178 -2.22 -11.06 10.00
N GLN A 179 -3.48 -10.97 9.57
CA GLN A 179 -3.86 -10.21 8.38
C GLN A 179 -3.56 -8.71 8.57
N THR A 180 -3.91 -8.13 9.73
CA THR A 180 -3.61 -6.74 10.07
C THR A 180 -2.10 -6.50 10.12
N ILE A 181 -1.39 -7.38 10.84
CA ILE A 181 0.07 -7.30 10.98
C ILE A 181 0.74 -7.33 9.60
N SER A 182 0.29 -8.19 8.69
CA SER A 182 0.86 -8.24 7.32
C SER A 182 0.72 -6.91 6.57
N LEU A 183 -0.36 -6.15 6.79
CA LEU A 183 -0.57 -4.84 6.17
C LEU A 183 0.30 -3.76 6.83
N TYR A 184 0.43 -3.80 8.15
CA TYR A 184 1.37 -2.92 8.87
C TYR A 184 2.81 -3.15 8.42
N LEU A 185 3.23 -4.42 8.34
CA LEU A 185 4.55 -4.81 7.86
C LEU A 185 4.77 -4.45 6.39
N THR A 186 3.73 -4.41 5.55
CA THR A 186 3.84 -3.90 4.17
C THR A 186 4.29 -2.45 4.18
N VAL A 187 3.66 -1.59 4.99
CA VAL A 187 4.02 -0.17 5.10
C VAL A 187 5.41 0.01 5.72
N ILE A 188 5.75 -0.76 6.76
CA ILE A 188 7.10 -0.75 7.35
C ILE A 188 8.15 -1.20 6.32
N SER A 189 7.88 -2.24 5.53
CA SER A 189 8.79 -2.75 4.50
C SER A 189 9.08 -1.69 3.44
N ARG A 190 8.04 -1.02 2.92
CA ARG A 190 8.19 0.09 1.96
C ARG A 190 9.00 1.24 2.56
N THR A 191 8.74 1.56 3.82
CA THR A 191 9.44 2.61 4.56
C THR A 191 10.92 2.26 4.72
N LEU A 192 11.26 1.03 5.13
CA LEU A 192 12.63 0.57 5.31
C LEU A 192 13.42 0.57 3.99
N LEU A 193 12.81 0.07 2.92
CA LEU A 193 13.45 0.01 1.60
C LEU A 193 13.69 1.39 0.98
N SER A 194 12.87 2.39 1.33
CA SER A 194 12.97 3.76 0.79
C SER A 194 13.75 4.72 1.70
N HIS A 195 13.52 4.64 3.01
CA HIS A 195 14.03 5.55 4.05
C HIS A 195 14.34 4.76 5.34
N PRO A 196 15.44 3.99 5.38
CA PRO A 196 15.75 3.12 6.52
C PRO A 196 15.85 3.87 7.86
N GLU A 197 16.32 5.12 7.84
CA GLU A 197 16.45 5.99 9.03
C GLU A 197 15.10 6.44 9.61
N CYS A 198 13.99 6.32 8.87
CA CYS A 198 12.71 6.85 9.33
C CYS A 198 12.15 6.04 10.50
N ILE A 199 12.31 4.72 10.49
CA ILE A 199 11.81 3.85 11.55
C ILE A 199 12.55 4.11 12.87
N SER A 200 13.87 4.27 12.84
CA SER A 200 14.66 4.62 14.03
C SER A 200 14.26 5.99 14.61
N GLU A 201 14.06 6.99 13.74
CA GLU A 201 13.57 8.32 14.14
C GLU A 201 12.19 8.25 14.82
N VAL A 202 11.25 7.50 14.25
CA VAL A 202 9.90 7.36 14.83
C VAL A 202 9.95 6.60 16.17
N LEU A 203 10.69 5.49 16.24
CA LEU A 203 10.86 4.73 17.48
C LEU A 203 11.45 5.58 18.60
N SER A 204 12.53 6.33 18.32
CA SER A 204 13.13 7.24 19.31
C SER A 204 12.14 8.31 19.81
N THR A 205 11.28 8.83 18.92
CA THR A 205 10.23 9.79 19.28
C THR A 205 9.16 9.14 20.15
N MET A 206 8.70 7.93 19.82
CA MET A 206 7.69 7.20 20.61
C MET A 206 8.19 6.87 22.02
N ILE A 207 9.45 6.45 22.13
CA ILE A 207 10.12 6.15 23.41
C ILE A 207 10.24 7.42 24.25
N THR A 208 10.76 8.51 23.67
CA THR A 208 10.96 9.77 24.40
C THR A 208 9.64 10.37 24.89
N SER A 209 8.56 10.18 24.12
CA SER A 209 7.22 10.65 24.49
C SER A 209 6.44 9.67 25.38
N ASN A 210 7.02 8.52 25.75
CA ASN A 210 6.37 7.43 26.49
C ASN A 210 4.99 7.08 25.91
N LYS A 211 4.85 7.13 24.58
CA LYS A 211 3.57 6.91 23.91
C LYS A 211 3.13 5.45 23.91
N SER A 212 4.07 4.52 24.04
CA SER A 212 3.80 3.08 23.99
C SER A 212 4.31 2.38 25.23
N SER A 213 3.44 1.60 25.88
CA SER A 213 3.80 0.70 26.98
C SER A 213 4.26 -0.67 26.48
N LEU A 214 4.11 -0.98 25.19
CA LEU A 214 4.26 -2.34 24.64
C LEU A 214 5.72 -2.81 24.56
N PHE A 215 6.66 -1.89 24.31
CA PHE A 215 8.08 -2.23 24.09
C PHE A 215 9.06 -1.46 25.00
N GLY A 216 8.53 -0.78 26.03
CA GLY A 216 9.34 -0.10 27.04
C GLY A 216 10.18 1.07 26.49
N SER A 217 11.30 1.34 27.15
CA SER A 217 12.14 2.53 26.89
C SER A 217 13.37 2.27 26.01
N SER A 218 13.45 1.14 25.31
CA SER A 218 14.61 0.75 24.50
C SER A 218 14.23 0.52 23.03
N GLN A 219 14.92 1.22 22.13
CA GLN A 219 14.72 1.08 20.68
C GLN A 219 15.09 -0.32 20.19
N GLU A 220 16.11 -0.89 20.81
CA GLU A 220 16.58 -2.25 20.61
C GLU A 220 15.51 -3.28 20.95
N MET A 221 14.84 -3.11 22.10
CA MET A 221 13.75 -3.99 22.53
C MET A 221 12.53 -3.88 21.60
N ALA A 222 12.20 -2.66 21.16
CA ALA A 222 11.13 -2.42 20.20
C ALA A 222 11.41 -3.10 18.86
N LEU A 223 12.63 -2.95 18.33
CA LEU A 223 13.07 -3.60 17.10
C LEU A 223 12.99 -5.13 17.22
N GLY A 224 13.47 -5.68 18.34
CA GLY A 224 13.38 -7.12 18.60
C GLY A 224 11.95 -7.64 18.57
N LEU A 225 11.01 -6.94 19.24
CA LEU A 225 9.59 -7.31 19.26
C LEU A 225 8.94 -7.22 17.87
N ILE A 226 9.23 -6.16 17.11
CA ILE A 226 8.73 -6.00 15.74
C ILE A 226 9.23 -7.15 14.86
N LEU A 227 10.52 -7.52 14.98
CA LEU A 227 11.10 -8.62 14.22
C LEU A 227 10.48 -9.96 14.61
N ASP A 228 10.31 -10.24 15.90
CA ASP A 228 9.68 -11.48 16.35
C ASP A 228 8.26 -11.61 15.76
N LYS A 229 7.46 -10.54 15.88
CA LYS A 229 6.11 -10.49 15.29
C LYS A 229 6.12 -10.60 13.76
N TRP A 230 7.13 -10.03 13.10
CA TRP A 230 7.29 -10.14 11.66
C TRP A 230 7.54 -11.59 11.25
N LEU A 231 8.55 -12.22 11.84
CA LEU A 231 8.95 -13.59 11.52
C LEU A 231 7.82 -14.59 11.81
N ASP A 232 7.08 -14.42 12.91
CA ASP A 232 5.93 -15.25 13.27
C ASP A 232 4.74 -15.05 12.29
N CYS A 233 4.60 -13.85 11.72
CA CYS A 233 3.51 -13.54 10.80
C CYS A 233 3.74 -14.13 9.39
N MET A 234 4.99 -14.25 8.96
CA MET A 234 5.34 -14.62 7.57
C MET A 234 4.67 -15.91 7.06
N PRO A 235 4.61 -17.03 7.82
CA PRO A 235 3.94 -18.26 7.35
C PRO A 235 2.44 -18.09 7.08
N SER A 236 1.80 -17.06 7.65
CA SER A 236 0.37 -16.78 7.44
C SER A 236 0.09 -15.94 6.18
N ILE A 237 1.13 -15.48 5.48
CA ILE A 237 1.00 -14.59 4.32
C ILE A 237 0.93 -15.42 3.04
N THR A 238 -0.27 -15.52 2.48
CA THR A 238 -0.53 -16.33 1.27
C THR A 238 -0.36 -15.57 -0.04
N GLN A 239 -0.32 -14.22 -0.01
CA GLN A 239 -0.12 -13.42 -1.22
C GLN A 239 1.38 -13.33 -1.57
N PRO A 240 1.82 -13.85 -2.73
CA PRO A 240 3.24 -13.96 -3.04
C PRO A 240 3.91 -12.59 -3.22
N GLU A 241 3.21 -11.58 -3.76
CA GLU A 241 3.72 -10.22 -3.91
C GLU A 241 4.03 -9.57 -2.55
N ARG A 242 3.12 -9.74 -1.58
CA ARG A 242 3.31 -9.23 -0.22
C ARG A 242 4.44 -9.98 0.48
N ARG A 243 4.46 -11.31 0.36
CA ARG A 243 5.52 -12.15 0.94
C ARG A 243 6.90 -11.75 0.40
N LYS A 244 7.02 -11.54 -0.91
CA LYS A 244 8.24 -11.04 -1.57
C LYS A 244 8.64 -9.65 -1.06
N LEU A 245 7.72 -8.69 -0.96
CA LEU A 245 8.01 -7.36 -0.43
C LEU A 245 8.59 -7.40 0.98
N LEU A 246 7.96 -8.17 1.87
CA LEU A 246 8.42 -8.32 3.25
C LEU A 246 9.80 -9.00 3.28
N SER A 247 10.02 -10.03 2.46
CA SER A 247 11.33 -10.68 2.34
C SER A 247 12.42 -9.77 1.79
N LEU A 248 12.11 -8.87 0.84
CA LEU A 248 13.05 -7.84 0.38
C LEU A 248 13.46 -6.92 1.55
N ALA A 249 12.50 -6.48 2.36
CA ALA A 249 12.80 -5.65 3.51
C ALA A 249 13.60 -6.42 4.59
N LEU A 250 13.28 -7.69 4.87
CA LEU A 250 14.08 -8.54 5.76
C LEU A 250 15.52 -8.68 5.25
N CYS A 251 15.73 -8.89 3.95
CA CYS A 251 17.06 -8.93 3.34
C CYS A 251 17.83 -7.61 3.58
N SER A 252 17.16 -6.46 3.47
CA SER A 252 17.79 -5.15 3.70
C SER A 252 18.25 -4.95 5.15
N LEU A 253 17.60 -5.61 6.11
CA LEU A 253 17.94 -5.51 7.53
C LEU A 253 19.20 -6.30 7.88
N ILE A 254 19.55 -7.34 7.11
CA ILE A 254 20.73 -8.18 7.35
C ILE A 254 22.01 -7.34 7.43
N THR A 255 22.08 -6.25 6.67
CA THR A 255 23.26 -5.38 6.58
C THR A 255 23.22 -4.15 7.49
N ALA A 256 22.23 -4.07 8.38
CA ALA A 256 21.98 -2.92 9.27
C ALA A 256 22.92 -2.82 10.49
N LYS A 257 23.88 -3.75 10.64
CA LYS A 257 24.88 -3.76 11.74
C LYS A 257 24.26 -3.67 13.14
N SER A 258 23.23 -4.47 13.39
CA SER A 258 22.58 -4.58 14.70
C SER A 258 22.63 -6.02 15.20
N ASP A 259 23.15 -6.22 16.40
CA ASP A 259 23.24 -7.55 17.02
C ASP A 259 21.85 -8.18 17.18
N ILE A 260 20.82 -7.38 17.44
CA ILE A 260 19.43 -7.84 17.61
C ILE A 260 18.84 -8.44 16.33
N ILE A 261 19.25 -7.90 15.18
CA ILE A 261 18.89 -8.44 13.87
C ILE A 261 19.70 -9.73 13.61
N LEU A 262 21.01 -9.70 13.90
CA LEU A 262 21.89 -10.85 13.67
C LEU A 262 21.55 -12.05 14.59
N ASP A 263 21.09 -11.80 15.82
CA ASP A 263 20.57 -12.83 16.74
C ASP A 263 19.37 -13.58 16.15
N ARG A 264 18.64 -12.94 15.23
CA ARG A 264 17.47 -13.50 14.54
C ARG A 264 17.77 -13.98 13.12
N ILE A 265 19.04 -13.98 12.70
CA ILE A 265 19.44 -14.27 11.31
C ILE A 265 18.88 -15.60 10.79
N CYS A 266 18.80 -16.62 11.65
CA CYS A 266 18.21 -17.91 11.29
C CYS A 266 16.75 -17.77 10.85
N GLY A 267 15.93 -17.02 11.61
CA GLY A 267 14.54 -16.75 11.26
C GLY A 267 14.38 -15.87 10.03
N LEU A 268 15.25 -14.86 9.84
CA LEU A 268 15.26 -14.04 8.61
C LEU A 268 15.53 -14.91 7.38
N LEU A 269 16.58 -15.72 7.43
CA LEU A 269 17.00 -16.58 6.32
C LEU A 269 15.99 -17.69 6.02
N LEU A 270 15.36 -18.27 7.05
CA LEU A 270 14.26 -19.22 6.91
C LEU A 270 13.13 -18.60 6.07
N ASN A 271 12.62 -17.44 6.49
CA ASN A 271 11.48 -16.80 5.86
C ASN A 271 11.78 -16.35 4.43
N VAL A 272 12.99 -15.86 4.17
CA VAL A 272 13.44 -15.52 2.81
C VAL A 272 13.58 -16.77 1.94
N SER A 273 14.15 -17.87 2.47
CA SER A 273 14.27 -19.14 1.76
C SER A 273 12.89 -19.72 1.39
N GLU A 274 11.93 -19.75 2.32
CA GLU A 274 10.57 -20.19 2.01
C GLU A 274 9.91 -19.29 0.96
N THR A 275 10.14 -17.98 1.01
CA THR A 275 9.63 -17.06 -0.01
C THR A 275 10.24 -17.35 -1.38
N LEU A 276 11.53 -17.65 -1.46
CA LEU A 276 12.18 -18.07 -2.70
C LEU A 276 11.55 -19.34 -3.26
N ASN A 277 11.27 -20.34 -2.42
CA ASN A 277 10.61 -21.59 -2.83
C ASN A 277 9.21 -21.35 -3.42
N ASP A 278 8.48 -20.33 -2.93
CA ASP A 278 7.14 -20.02 -3.43
C ASP A 278 7.15 -19.31 -4.79
N ILE A 279 8.13 -18.43 -5.03
CA ILE A 279 8.12 -17.51 -6.17
C ILE A 279 9.06 -17.94 -7.30
N MET A 280 10.10 -18.72 -7.02
CA MET A 280 11.03 -19.20 -8.03
C MET A 280 10.41 -20.36 -8.81
N LYS A 281 10.43 -20.26 -10.13
CA LYS A 281 9.93 -21.28 -11.06
C LYS A 281 10.94 -21.55 -12.16
N GLU A 282 10.86 -22.71 -12.79
CA GLU A 282 11.65 -23.00 -14.00
C GLU A 282 10.96 -22.37 -15.21
N ASP A 283 11.73 -21.68 -16.06
CA ASP A 283 11.28 -21.24 -17.38
C ASP A 283 11.33 -22.38 -18.41
N ASP A 284 10.95 -22.08 -19.65
CA ASP A 284 10.92 -23.07 -20.74
C ASP A 284 12.32 -23.66 -21.05
N ASP A 285 13.39 -22.95 -20.69
CA ASP A 285 14.78 -23.38 -20.85
C ASP A 285 15.33 -24.09 -19.58
N GLY A 286 14.50 -24.26 -18.55
CA GLY A 286 14.85 -24.89 -17.28
C GLY A 286 15.66 -24.00 -16.34
N ALA A 287 15.74 -22.69 -16.60
CA ALA A 287 16.39 -21.73 -15.73
C ALA A 287 15.45 -21.27 -14.61
N ALA A 288 15.96 -21.19 -13.38
CA ALA A 288 15.20 -20.71 -12.24
C ALA A 288 15.00 -19.18 -12.33
N ILE A 289 13.75 -18.76 -12.54
CA ILE A 289 13.32 -17.37 -12.65
C ILE A 289 12.37 -16.97 -11.50
N ASP A 290 12.45 -15.71 -11.08
CA ASP A 290 11.51 -15.13 -10.14
C ASP A 290 10.20 -14.80 -10.87
N SER A 291 9.16 -15.61 -10.64
CA SER A 291 7.91 -15.54 -11.40
C SER A 291 7.08 -14.26 -11.17
N LEU A 292 7.46 -13.45 -10.19
CA LEU A 292 6.81 -12.16 -9.92
C LEU A 292 7.48 -11.00 -10.66
N VAL A 293 8.68 -11.20 -11.25
CA VAL A 293 9.35 -10.15 -12.02
C VAL A 293 8.66 -10.00 -13.37
N LEU A 294 8.17 -8.78 -13.65
CA LEU A 294 7.42 -8.50 -14.86
C LEU A 294 8.37 -8.13 -16.00
N THR A 295 8.26 -8.88 -17.09
CA THR A 295 8.81 -8.48 -18.39
C THR A 295 7.95 -7.36 -19.01
N PRO A 296 8.46 -6.60 -19.99
CA PRO A 296 7.70 -5.52 -20.63
C PRO A 296 6.36 -5.94 -21.25
N ASN A 297 6.18 -7.24 -21.55
CA ASN A 297 5.00 -7.78 -22.22
C ASN A 297 4.10 -8.61 -21.29
N SER A 298 4.51 -8.85 -20.04
CA SER A 298 3.71 -9.63 -19.07
C SER A 298 2.86 -8.71 -18.20
N SER A 299 1.59 -9.07 -17.98
CA SER A 299 0.74 -8.40 -17.01
C SER A 299 0.78 -9.12 -15.65
N PRO A 300 0.57 -8.41 -14.53
CA PRO A 300 0.37 -9.06 -13.23
C PRO A 300 -0.87 -9.96 -13.27
N THR A 301 -0.79 -11.13 -12.63
CA THR A 301 -1.87 -12.14 -12.56
C THR A 301 -3.17 -11.60 -11.96
N SER A 302 -3.09 -10.59 -11.09
CA SER A 302 -4.23 -9.93 -10.46
C SER A 302 -5.15 -9.16 -11.42
N PHE A 303 -4.75 -8.99 -12.69
CA PHE A 303 -5.51 -8.26 -13.69
C PHE A 303 -5.84 -9.08 -14.96
N ASP A 304 -5.79 -10.42 -14.87
CA ASP A 304 -6.05 -11.34 -16.00
C ASP A 304 -7.51 -11.83 -16.06
N ASP A 305 -8.41 -11.29 -15.23
CA ASP A 305 -9.84 -11.54 -15.34
C ASP A 305 -10.36 -10.75 -16.56
N GLY A 306 -10.79 -11.47 -17.61
CA GLY A 306 -11.17 -10.94 -18.94
C GLY A 306 -12.40 -10.01 -18.99
N GLU A 307 -12.59 -9.17 -17.98
CA GLU A 307 -13.57 -8.11 -17.90
C GLU A 307 -13.16 -6.84 -18.66
N TYR A 308 -14.10 -5.90 -18.73
CA TYR A 308 -13.88 -4.56 -19.25
C TYR A 308 -12.81 -3.83 -18.43
N GLU A 309 -11.66 -3.57 -19.06
CA GLU A 309 -10.53 -2.88 -18.44
C GLU A 309 -10.72 -1.36 -18.47
N THR A 310 -10.69 -0.71 -17.30
CA THR A 310 -10.78 0.75 -17.19
C THR A 310 -9.42 1.43 -17.39
N GLU A 311 -9.41 2.75 -17.62
CA GLU A 311 -8.16 3.55 -17.64
C GLU A 311 -7.40 3.49 -16.32
N HIS A 312 -8.11 3.33 -15.20
CA HIS A 312 -7.51 3.15 -13.89
C HIS A 312 -6.83 1.80 -13.72
N ASP A 313 -7.41 0.73 -14.25
CA ASP A 313 -6.76 -0.60 -14.26
C ASP A 313 -5.47 -0.55 -15.08
N ARG A 314 -5.50 0.11 -16.25
CA ARG A 314 -4.31 0.35 -17.06
C ARG A 314 -3.24 1.14 -16.32
N ARG A 315 -3.63 2.16 -15.56
CA ARG A 315 -2.71 2.93 -14.71
C ARG A 315 -2.11 2.06 -13.60
N LYS A 316 -2.92 1.27 -12.90
CA LYS A 316 -2.43 0.34 -11.86
C LYS A 316 -1.48 -0.72 -12.42
N LYS A 317 -1.79 -1.32 -13.58
CA LYS A 317 -0.88 -2.25 -14.28
C LYS A 317 0.47 -1.60 -14.57
N ARG A 318 0.48 -0.35 -15.05
CA ARG A 318 1.72 0.41 -15.28
C ARG A 318 2.51 0.64 -14.00
N LEU A 319 1.85 0.92 -12.87
CA LEU A 319 2.52 1.07 -11.58
C LEU A 319 3.22 -0.22 -11.14
N CYS A 320 2.61 -1.38 -11.39
CA CYS A 320 3.25 -2.67 -11.08
C CYS A 320 4.60 -2.83 -11.80
N HIS A 321 4.75 -2.36 -13.04
CA HIS A 321 6.03 -2.42 -13.77
C HIS A 321 7.16 -1.57 -13.17
N THR A 322 6.82 -0.60 -12.30
CA THR A 322 7.81 0.24 -11.61
C THR A 322 8.02 -0.16 -10.15
N ASP A 323 7.23 -1.10 -9.65
CA ASP A 323 7.28 -1.53 -8.25
C ASP A 323 8.48 -2.46 -7.99
N SER A 324 9.15 -2.28 -6.85
CA SER A 324 10.28 -3.14 -6.44
C SER A 324 9.93 -4.63 -6.37
N VAL A 325 8.67 -4.98 -6.06
CA VAL A 325 8.18 -6.36 -6.03
C VAL A 325 8.28 -7.04 -7.40
N HIS A 326 8.08 -6.28 -8.47
CA HIS A 326 8.05 -6.78 -9.84
C HIS A 326 9.30 -6.44 -10.65
N THR A 327 10.23 -5.66 -10.09
CA THR A 327 11.46 -5.23 -10.77
C THR A 327 12.72 -5.80 -10.12
N VAL A 328 12.68 -6.13 -8.83
CA VAL A 328 13.82 -6.70 -8.10
C VAL A 328 13.70 -8.23 -8.04
N VAL A 329 14.74 -8.93 -8.48
CA VAL A 329 14.88 -10.38 -8.30
C VAL A 329 15.29 -10.65 -6.86
N LEU A 330 14.47 -11.37 -6.10
CA LEU A 330 14.72 -11.58 -4.66
C LEU A 330 16.05 -12.34 -4.41
N LYS A 331 16.33 -13.35 -5.23
CA LYS A 331 17.57 -14.15 -5.17
C LYS A 331 18.82 -13.26 -5.29
N ASP A 332 18.86 -12.41 -6.31
CA ASP A 332 20.02 -11.56 -6.58
C ASP A 332 20.19 -10.48 -5.51
N TYR A 333 19.08 -9.95 -5.02
CA TYR A 333 19.08 -9.01 -3.90
C TYR A 333 19.63 -9.66 -2.63
N LEU A 334 19.17 -10.86 -2.27
CA LEU A 334 19.68 -11.61 -1.13
C LEU A 334 21.18 -11.89 -1.28
N GLN A 335 21.64 -12.36 -2.45
CA GLN A 335 23.07 -12.59 -2.72
C GLN A 335 23.92 -11.35 -2.43
N THR A 336 23.42 -10.18 -2.84
CA THR A 336 24.08 -8.90 -2.63
C THR A 336 24.14 -8.51 -1.14
N GLN A 337 23.04 -8.72 -0.40
CA GLN A 337 23.00 -8.45 1.04
C GLN A 337 23.93 -9.38 1.81
N ILE A 338 23.99 -10.66 1.46
CA ILE A 338 24.89 -11.63 2.08
C ILE A 338 26.37 -11.31 1.80
N ALA A 339 26.71 -10.98 0.55
CA ALA A 339 28.07 -10.57 0.20
C ALA A 339 28.49 -9.30 0.97
N THR A 340 27.54 -8.37 1.16
CA THR A 340 27.76 -7.16 1.96
C THR A 340 27.97 -7.50 3.43
N LEU A 341 27.15 -8.37 4.02
CA LEU A 341 27.33 -8.84 5.39
C LEU A 341 28.71 -9.49 5.56
N GLN A 342 29.11 -10.41 4.66
CA GLN A 342 30.41 -11.06 4.69
C GLN A 342 31.57 -10.05 4.67
N THR A 343 31.42 -8.97 3.90
CA THR A 343 32.40 -7.87 3.87
C THR A 343 32.43 -7.09 5.18
N GLN A 344 31.28 -6.89 5.84
CA GLN A 344 31.17 -6.14 7.10
C GLN A 344 31.76 -6.90 8.29
N VAL A 345 31.51 -8.21 8.41
CA VAL A 345 31.94 -9.03 9.56
C VAL A 345 33.24 -9.82 9.31
N GLY A 346 33.69 -9.88 8.06
CA GLY A 346 34.83 -10.70 7.63
C GLY A 346 34.50 -12.19 7.56
N LEU A 347 35.36 -12.97 6.91
CA LEU A 347 35.09 -14.38 6.60
C LEU A 347 34.90 -15.26 7.85
N ALA A 348 35.71 -15.05 8.90
CA ALA A 348 35.58 -15.80 10.16
C ALA A 348 34.30 -15.44 10.93
N GLY A 349 33.94 -14.14 10.98
CA GLY A 349 32.70 -13.70 11.61
C GLY A 349 31.48 -14.22 10.86
N PHE A 350 31.53 -14.19 9.53
CA PHE A 350 30.46 -14.73 8.69
C PHE A 350 30.26 -16.23 8.89
N GLN A 351 31.35 -17.02 8.96
CA GLN A 351 31.27 -18.44 9.26
C GLN A 351 30.63 -18.70 10.63
N SER A 352 31.00 -17.94 11.66
CA SER A 352 30.40 -18.06 12.99
C SER A 352 28.90 -17.72 12.99
N ILE A 353 28.48 -16.74 12.19
CA ILE A 353 27.04 -16.43 12.02
C ILE A 353 26.33 -17.61 11.35
N LEU A 354 26.90 -18.19 10.29
CA LEU A 354 26.31 -19.32 9.58
C LEU A 354 26.24 -20.60 10.44
N GLU A 355 27.13 -20.80 11.40
CA GLU A 355 27.06 -21.92 12.35
C GLU A 355 25.80 -21.88 13.22
N ASN A 356 25.21 -20.70 13.43
CA ASN A 356 23.96 -20.53 14.18
C ASN A 356 22.70 -20.70 13.32
N VAL A 357 22.85 -20.92 12.01
CA VAL A 357 21.74 -21.13 11.08
C VAL A 357 21.56 -22.63 10.87
N ASP A 358 20.30 -23.07 10.84
CA ASP A 358 19.98 -24.47 10.62
C ASP A 358 20.58 -24.98 9.29
N SER A 359 21.19 -26.16 9.31
CA SER A 359 21.82 -26.78 8.15
C SER A 359 20.87 -26.99 6.97
N ASP A 360 19.58 -27.23 7.22
CA ASP A 360 18.59 -27.42 6.18
C ASP A 360 18.26 -26.09 5.48
N ILE A 361 18.23 -24.97 6.22
CA ILE A 361 18.08 -23.63 5.65
C ILE A 361 19.29 -23.30 4.76
N ILE A 362 20.51 -23.57 5.24
CA ILE A 362 21.74 -23.33 4.47
C ILE A 362 21.75 -24.18 3.20
N LYS A 363 21.32 -25.43 3.28
CA LYS A 363 21.23 -26.31 2.11
C LYS A 363 20.23 -25.77 1.09
N ASN A 364 19.04 -25.35 1.54
CA ASN A 364 18.01 -24.76 0.68
C ASN A 364 18.50 -23.47 0.02
N LEU A 365 19.14 -22.58 0.79
CA LEU A 365 19.69 -21.33 0.25
C LEU A 365 20.79 -21.54 -0.79
N LYS A 366 21.59 -22.61 -0.68
CA LYS A 366 22.63 -22.95 -1.66
C LYS A 366 22.09 -23.29 -3.05
N ASP A 367 20.81 -23.63 -3.17
CA ASP A 367 20.16 -23.82 -4.47
C ASP A 367 19.96 -22.48 -5.20
N TYR A 368 19.92 -21.37 -4.45
CA TYR A 368 19.67 -20.04 -4.98
C TYR A 368 20.92 -19.14 -4.99
N ILE A 369 21.71 -19.14 -3.91
CA ILE A 369 22.82 -18.19 -3.69
C ILE A 369 24.11 -18.89 -3.27
N ASN A 370 25.23 -18.20 -3.44
CA ASN A 370 26.53 -18.61 -2.94
C ASN A 370 26.72 -18.12 -1.50
N LEU A 371 27.01 -19.06 -0.59
CA LEU A 371 27.28 -18.87 0.83
C LEU A 371 28.74 -19.20 1.17
#